data_AF-A0A2A5VRN3-F1
#
_entry.id   AF-A0A2A5VRN3-F1
#
_cell.length_a   1.000
_cell.length_b   1.000
_cell.length_c   1.000
_cell.angle_alpha   90.00
_cell.angle_beta   90.00
_cell.angle_gamma   90.00
#
_symmetry.space_group_name_H-M   'P 1'
#
loop_
_entity.id
_entity.type
_entity.pdbx_description
1 polymer ?
#
loop_
_entity_poly.entity_id
_entity_poly.type
_entity_poly.pdbx_seq_one_letter_code
_entity_poly.pdbx_strand_id
1 'polypeptide(L)'
;MRRGVLSLTVPTDTLTDISTFQGVVSIVLKDGQITREEKRLVIKLASLLNLDADSPKRVYDAIVAGEKLEGGVEIGRTKCLEVYAGMFQTAYLNASISEDEYLVVAYLRHLFDITEEENELVMNDIHAELEEHVEKNVLQRQRAVVEKGFDQAKEVVDGLFNRIRSILPEGGAKGDEG
;
A
#
# COMPACT_ATOMS: atom_id res chain seq x y z
N MET A 1 10.56 30.21 -11.75
CA MET A 1 9.56 29.13 -11.59
C MET A 1 10.18 28.07 -10.69
N ARG A 2 9.77 28.03 -9.41
CA ARG A 2 10.32 27.08 -8.43
C ARG A 2 9.52 25.77 -8.54
N ARG A 3 10.20 24.67 -8.85
CA ARG A 3 9.63 23.31 -8.75
C ARG A 3 9.25 23.07 -7.29
N GLY A 4 7.96 22.97 -7.02
CA GLY A 4 7.45 22.55 -5.72
C GLY A 4 7.82 21.09 -5.52
N VAL A 5 8.75 20.83 -4.62
CA VAL A 5 9.00 19.49 -4.11
C VAL A 5 7.74 19.13 -3.32
N LEU A 6 6.94 18.20 -3.83
CA LEU A 6 5.84 17.61 -3.07
C LEU A 6 6.43 17.09 -1.76
N SER A 7 6.00 17.68 -0.65
CA SER A 7 6.49 17.33 0.67
C SER A 7 6.02 15.92 1.00
N LEU A 8 6.94 14.95 0.92
CA LEU A 8 6.75 13.60 1.45
C LEU A 8 6.76 13.69 2.98
N THR A 9 5.66 14.17 3.56
CA THR A 9 5.48 14.12 5.02
C THR A 9 4.87 12.78 5.39
N VAL A 10 5.57 12.04 6.26
CA VAL A 10 5.00 10.87 6.94
C VAL A 10 4.04 11.41 8.00
N PRO A 11 2.75 11.04 8.01
CA PRO A 11 1.79 11.55 8.99
C PRO A 11 2.25 11.22 10.42
N THR A 12 2.41 12.25 11.26
CA THR A 12 2.82 12.12 12.68
C THR A 12 1.62 12.06 13.64
N ASP A 13 0.39 12.13 13.12
CA ASP A 13 -0.85 12.04 13.89
C ASP A 13 -1.58 10.75 13.52
N THR A 14 -2.12 10.05 14.53
CA THR A 14 -3.07 8.91 14.48
C THR A 14 -3.34 8.32 13.08
N LEU A 15 -2.93 7.06 12.88
CA LEU A 15 -3.21 6.30 11.66
C LEU A 15 -4.73 6.14 11.46
N THR A 16 -5.28 6.90 10.52
CA THR A 16 -6.69 6.90 10.13
C THR A 16 -6.89 6.47 8.69
N ASP A 17 -8.10 5.98 8.36
CA ASP A 17 -8.54 5.69 6.99
C ASP A 17 -8.26 6.83 6.00
N ILE A 18 -8.56 8.08 6.36
CA ILE A 18 -8.31 9.26 5.55
C ILE A 18 -6.82 9.53 5.38
N SER A 19 -6.03 9.48 6.46
CA SER A 19 -4.58 9.72 6.38
C SER A 19 -3.87 8.65 5.54
N THR A 20 -4.27 7.38 5.66
CA THR A 20 -3.76 6.27 4.85
C THR A 20 -4.12 6.44 3.39
N PHE A 21 -5.38 6.77 3.10
CA PHE A 21 -5.83 6.99 1.74
C PHE A 21 -5.12 8.18 1.10
N GLN A 22 -4.98 9.29 1.83
CA GLN A 22 -4.24 10.47 1.36
C GLN A 22 -2.77 10.16 1.07
N GLY A 23 -2.10 9.40 1.95
CA GLY A 23 -0.71 8.98 1.75
C GLY A 23 -0.52 8.18 0.46
N VAL A 24 -1.37 7.18 0.23
CA VAL A 24 -1.32 6.36 -0.99
C VAL A 24 -1.63 7.17 -2.24
N VAL A 25 -2.71 7.96 -2.23
CA VAL A 25 -3.09 8.77 -3.40
C VAL A 25 -2.00 9.79 -3.73
N SER A 26 -1.28 10.31 -2.75
CA SER A 26 -0.15 11.23 -2.98
C SER A 26 1.04 10.56 -3.68
N ILE A 27 1.27 9.27 -3.44
CA ILE A 27 2.32 8.49 -4.14
C ILE A 27 1.90 8.18 -5.57
N VAL A 28 0.64 7.79 -5.73
CA VAL A 28 0.05 7.43 -7.02
C VAL A 28 -0.06 8.65 -7.95
N LEU A 29 -0.38 9.84 -7.44
CA LEU A 29 -0.59 11.06 -8.24
C LEU A 29 0.68 11.80 -8.66
N LYS A 30 1.86 11.18 -8.63
CA LYS A 30 3.14 11.89 -8.71
C LYS A 30 3.36 12.65 -10.03
N ASP A 31 2.74 12.21 -11.12
CA ASP A 31 2.81 12.87 -12.44
C ASP A 31 1.57 13.75 -12.76
N GLY A 32 0.60 13.82 -11.85
CA GLY A 32 -0.64 14.56 -12.01
C GLY A 32 -1.69 13.87 -12.91
N GLN A 33 -1.45 12.64 -13.35
CA GLN A 33 -2.42 11.80 -14.06
C GLN A 33 -2.73 10.53 -13.25
N ILE A 34 -3.90 9.95 -13.47
CA ILE A 34 -4.27 8.65 -12.90
C ILE A 34 -4.48 7.70 -14.07
N THR A 35 -3.59 6.72 -14.20
CA THR A 35 -3.74 5.59 -15.13
C THR A 35 -4.93 4.71 -14.73
N ARG A 36 -5.36 3.80 -15.61
CA ARG A 36 -6.50 2.92 -15.28
C ARG A 36 -6.15 1.98 -14.12
N GLU A 37 -4.90 1.56 -14.09
CA GLU A 37 -4.26 0.66 -13.15
C GLU A 37 -4.24 1.29 -11.76
N GLU A 38 -3.73 2.52 -11.68
CA GLU A 38 -3.72 3.34 -10.46
C GLU A 38 -5.13 3.63 -9.95
N LYS A 39 -6.07 3.98 -10.83
CA LYS A 39 -7.46 4.22 -10.44
C LYS A 39 -8.07 3.01 -9.74
N ARG A 40 -7.79 1.80 -10.24
CA ARG A 40 -8.28 0.56 -9.64
C ARG A 40 -7.67 0.31 -8.27
N LEU A 41 -6.36 0.55 -8.08
CA LEU A 41 -5.72 0.45 -6.76
C LEU A 41 -6.33 1.43 -5.77
N VAL A 42 -6.55 2.68 -6.19
CA VAL A 42 -7.19 3.71 -5.36
C VAL A 42 -8.62 3.30 -4.99
N ILE A 43 -9.42 2.82 -5.94
CA ILE A 43 -10.78 2.32 -5.67
C ILE A 43 -10.76 1.14 -4.69
N LYS A 44 -9.83 0.19 -4.89
CA LYS A 44 -9.69 -0.96 -4.01
C LYS A 44 -9.31 -0.53 -2.59
N LEU A 45 -8.37 0.40 -2.45
CA LEU A 45 -7.97 0.91 -1.15
C LEU A 45 -9.13 1.60 -0.44
N ALA A 46 -9.87 2.47 -1.14
CA ALA A 46 -11.06 3.12 -0.58
C ALA A 46 -12.09 2.10 -0.06
N SER A 47 -12.30 1.04 -0.83
CA SER A 47 -13.19 -0.06 -0.42
C SER A 47 -12.65 -0.84 0.78
N LEU A 48 -11.35 -1.14 0.84
CA LEU A 48 -10.75 -1.87 1.96
C LEU A 48 -10.80 -1.05 3.26
N LEU A 49 -10.66 0.27 3.15
CA LEU A 49 -10.74 1.23 4.25
C LEU A 49 -12.19 1.58 4.65
N ASN A 50 -13.20 1.09 3.90
CA ASN A 50 -14.62 1.42 4.10
C ASN A 50 -14.91 2.93 4.03
N LEU A 51 -14.23 3.65 3.14
CA LEU A 51 -14.49 5.08 2.95
C LEU A 51 -15.90 5.31 2.38
N ASP A 52 -16.52 6.41 2.81
CA ASP A 52 -17.76 6.88 2.19
C ASP A 52 -17.53 7.35 0.75
N ALA A 53 -18.61 7.47 -0.02
CA ALA A 53 -18.53 7.80 -1.44
C ALA A 53 -17.94 9.20 -1.74
N ASP A 54 -18.02 10.14 -0.80
CA ASP A 54 -17.53 11.51 -0.96
C ASP A 54 -16.06 11.67 -0.53
N SER A 55 -15.59 10.82 0.38
CA SER A 55 -14.22 10.82 0.90
C SER A 55 -13.12 10.78 -0.19
N PRO A 56 -13.18 9.89 -1.21
CA PRO A 56 -12.15 9.85 -2.26
C PRO A 56 -11.99 11.18 -3.00
N LYS A 57 -13.10 11.85 -3.32
CA LYS A 57 -13.07 13.15 -4.00
C LYS A 57 -12.51 14.23 -3.07
N ARG A 58 -12.93 14.26 -1.81
CA ARG A 58 -12.42 15.21 -0.81
C ARG A 58 -10.91 15.11 -0.63
N VAL A 59 -10.38 13.88 -0.56
CA VAL A 59 -8.93 13.65 -0.44
C VAL A 59 -8.21 14.10 -1.71
N TYR A 60 -8.74 13.81 -2.90
CA TYR A 60 -8.17 14.29 -4.15
C TYR A 60 -8.09 15.82 -4.20
N ASP A 61 -9.20 16.50 -3.90
CA ASP A 61 -9.29 17.97 -3.91
C ASP A 61 -8.27 18.58 -2.94
N ALA A 62 -8.10 17.98 -1.76
CA ALA A 62 -7.11 18.43 -0.77
C ALA A 62 -5.66 18.22 -1.23
N ILE A 63 -5.34 17.08 -1.84
CA ILE A 63 -4.00 16.84 -2.40
C ILE A 63 -3.68 17.88 -3.48
N VAL A 64 -4.63 18.18 -4.37
CA VAL A 64 -4.46 19.21 -5.41
C VAL A 64 -4.29 20.61 -4.80
N ALA A 65 -5.01 20.90 -3.71
CA ALA A 65 -4.88 22.16 -2.97
C ALA A 65 -3.59 22.26 -2.12
N GLY A 66 -2.88 21.14 -1.93
CA GLY A 66 -1.73 21.06 -1.01
C GLY A 66 -2.14 21.09 0.47
N GLU A 67 -3.36 20.68 0.77
CA GLU A 67 -3.96 20.66 2.10
C GLU A 67 -3.88 19.26 2.71
N LYS A 68 -3.62 19.19 4.02
CA LYS A 68 -3.74 17.95 4.81
C LYS A 68 -5.21 17.81 5.21
N LEU A 69 -5.82 16.66 4.94
CA LEU A 69 -7.16 16.39 5.45
C LEU A 69 -7.03 15.87 6.88
N GLU A 70 -7.71 16.53 7.82
CA GLU A 70 -7.81 16.02 9.19
C GLU A 70 -9.09 15.21 9.39
N GLY A 71 -9.08 14.34 10.41
CA GLY A 71 -10.16 13.42 10.73
C GLY A 71 -9.94 12.02 10.17
N GLY A 72 -11.05 11.29 10.02
CA GLY A 72 -11.03 9.86 9.70
C GLY A 72 -11.22 8.97 10.92
N VAL A 73 -11.39 7.69 10.67
CA VAL A 73 -11.54 6.64 11.69
C VAL A 73 -10.19 5.97 11.91
N GLU A 74 -9.78 5.83 13.17
CA GLU A 74 -8.56 5.10 13.52
C GLU A 74 -8.61 3.67 12.99
N ILE A 75 -7.51 3.24 12.39
CA ILE A 75 -7.36 1.89 11.84
C ILE A 75 -6.69 1.02 12.90
N GLY A 76 -7.41 0.01 13.38
CA GLY A 76 -6.85 -1.00 14.27
C GLY A 76 -5.89 -1.95 13.55
N ARG A 77 -5.01 -2.64 14.30
CA ARG A 77 -3.95 -3.49 13.74
C ARG A 77 -4.45 -4.55 12.75
N THR A 78 -5.50 -5.28 13.10
CA THR A 78 -6.12 -6.29 12.23
C THR A 78 -6.51 -5.69 10.89
N LYS A 79 -7.09 -4.49 10.92
CA LYS A 79 -7.53 -3.80 9.71
C LYS A 79 -6.36 -3.34 8.85
N CYS A 80 -5.24 -2.93 9.44
CA CYS A 80 -4.01 -2.64 8.70
C CYS A 80 -3.51 -3.86 7.92
N LEU A 81 -3.47 -5.03 8.55
CA LEU A 81 -3.03 -6.27 7.91
C LEU A 81 -3.99 -6.70 6.80
N GLU A 82 -5.31 -6.58 7.00
CA GLU A 82 -6.31 -6.83 5.96
C GLU A 82 -6.14 -5.92 4.74
N VAL A 83 -5.95 -4.62 4.97
CA VAL A 83 -5.74 -3.64 3.90
C VAL A 83 -4.46 -3.95 3.15
N TYR A 84 -3.37 -4.24 3.87
CA TYR A 84 -2.09 -4.62 3.29
C TYR A 84 -2.21 -5.87 2.40
N ALA A 85 -2.81 -6.93 2.93
CA ALA A 85 -3.01 -8.19 2.22
C ALA A 85 -3.86 -8.01 0.95
N GLY A 86 -5.00 -7.32 1.07
CA GLY A 86 -5.91 -7.09 -0.05
C GLY A 86 -5.30 -6.21 -1.15
N MET A 87 -4.43 -5.28 -0.79
CA MET A 87 -3.69 -4.47 -1.76
C MET A 87 -2.60 -5.28 -2.46
N PHE A 88 -1.85 -6.12 -1.74
CA PHE A 88 -0.89 -7.04 -2.35
C PHE A 88 -1.57 -7.98 -3.36
N GLN A 89 -2.66 -8.64 -2.96
CA GLN A 89 -3.43 -9.52 -3.84
C GLN A 89 -3.92 -8.79 -5.10
N THR A 90 -4.39 -7.55 -4.95
CA THR A 90 -4.89 -6.76 -6.08
C THR A 90 -3.78 -6.38 -7.06
N ALA A 91 -2.60 -6.02 -6.55
CA ALA A 91 -1.43 -5.75 -7.38
C ALA A 91 -0.93 -7.03 -8.07
N TYR A 92 -0.84 -8.14 -7.33
CA TYR A 92 -0.33 -9.42 -7.83
C TYR A 92 -1.22 -10.07 -8.91
N LEU A 93 -2.55 -10.03 -8.73
CA LEU A 93 -3.50 -10.64 -9.68
C LEU A 93 -3.68 -9.81 -10.97
N ASN A 94 -3.13 -8.60 -11.02
CA ASN A 94 -3.21 -7.78 -12.21
C ASN A 94 -2.28 -8.35 -13.30
N ALA A 95 -2.79 -8.60 -14.50
CA ALA A 95 -1.98 -9.14 -15.60
C ALA A 95 -0.91 -8.16 -16.14
N SER A 96 -0.93 -6.90 -15.70
CA SER A 96 0.00 -5.85 -16.10
C SER A 96 0.58 -5.18 -14.86
N ILE A 97 1.32 -5.97 -14.09
CA ILE A 97 1.99 -5.56 -12.85
C ILE A 97 3.06 -4.51 -13.16
N SER A 98 3.04 -3.38 -12.46
CA SER A 98 4.11 -2.38 -12.50
C SER A 98 4.83 -2.25 -11.15
N GLU A 99 6.07 -1.76 -11.18
CA GLU A 99 6.83 -1.42 -9.96
C GLU A 99 6.09 -0.35 -9.13
N ASP A 100 5.35 0.55 -9.79
CA ASP A 100 4.54 1.59 -9.13
C ASP A 100 3.37 0.99 -8.32
N GLU A 101 2.76 -0.10 -8.79
CA GLU A 101 1.71 -0.81 -8.04
C GLU A 101 2.30 -1.47 -6.78
N TYR A 102 3.49 -2.06 -6.85
CA TYR A 102 4.17 -2.61 -5.67
C TYR A 102 4.74 -1.54 -4.74
N LEU A 103 5.05 -0.34 -5.25
CA LEU A 103 5.48 0.78 -4.42
C LEU A 103 4.37 1.18 -3.43
N VAL A 104 3.11 1.14 -3.85
CA VAL A 104 1.96 1.37 -2.96
C VAL A 104 1.91 0.33 -1.84
N VAL A 105 2.13 -0.94 -2.18
CA VAL A 105 2.12 -2.04 -1.21
C VAL A 105 3.26 -1.91 -0.21
N ALA A 106 4.47 -1.64 -0.69
CA ALA A 106 5.65 -1.40 0.15
C ALA A 106 5.47 -0.17 1.05
N TYR A 107 4.84 0.89 0.54
CA TYR A 107 4.50 2.06 1.33
C TYR A 107 3.49 1.75 2.43
N LEU A 108 2.45 0.97 2.15
CA LEU A 108 1.49 0.54 3.17
C LEU A 108 2.16 -0.31 4.25
N ARG A 109 3.09 -1.20 3.87
CA ARG A 109 3.90 -1.95 4.84
C ARG A 109 4.66 -1.03 5.80
N HIS A 110 5.28 0.02 5.26
CA HIS A 110 5.99 1.03 6.04
C HIS A 110 5.04 1.87 6.89
N LEU A 111 3.96 2.40 6.31
CA LEU A 111 3.00 3.27 6.98
C LEU A 111 2.30 2.58 8.14
N PHE A 112 1.97 1.29 7.98
CA PHE A 112 1.35 0.49 9.01
C PHE A 112 2.35 -0.10 10.01
N ASP A 113 3.65 0.13 9.84
CA ASP A 113 4.69 -0.48 10.67
C ASP A 113 4.52 -2.02 10.75
N ILE A 114 4.39 -2.66 9.59
CA ILE A 114 4.26 -4.12 9.48
C ILE A 114 5.64 -4.76 9.64
N THR A 115 5.76 -5.55 10.70
CA THR A 115 6.99 -6.30 11.04
C THR A 115 7.30 -7.36 9.99
N GLU A 116 8.51 -7.92 10.01
CA GLU A 116 8.84 -9.04 9.12
C GLU A 116 7.98 -10.26 9.45
N GLU A 117 7.74 -10.54 10.73
CA GLU A 117 6.93 -11.68 11.16
C GLU A 117 5.47 -11.56 10.67
N GLU A 118 4.88 -10.37 10.77
CA GLU A 118 3.52 -10.14 10.25
C GLU A 118 3.47 -10.17 8.73
N ASN A 119 4.49 -9.64 8.06
CA ASN A 119 4.62 -9.72 6.60
C ASN A 119 4.67 -11.18 6.14
N GLU A 120 5.52 -12.01 6.76
CA GLU A 120 5.62 -13.43 6.43
C GLU A 120 4.29 -14.17 6.63
N LEU A 121 3.58 -13.92 7.74
CA LEU A 121 2.27 -14.51 7.98
C LEU A 121 1.26 -14.11 6.90
N VAL A 122 1.17 -12.81 6.59
CA VAL A 122 0.26 -12.32 5.54
C VAL A 122 0.60 -12.93 4.18
N MET A 123 1.88 -12.99 3.80
CA MET A 123 2.30 -13.56 2.52
C MET A 123 1.99 -15.05 2.43
N ASN A 124 2.20 -15.80 3.51
CA ASN A 124 1.88 -17.23 3.57
C ASN A 124 0.36 -17.47 3.43
N ASP A 125 -0.46 -16.65 4.09
CA ASP A 125 -1.92 -16.76 4.00
C ASP A 125 -2.42 -16.46 2.58
N ILE A 126 -1.90 -15.40 1.95
CA ILE A 126 -2.22 -15.07 0.55
C ILE A 126 -1.78 -16.20 -0.38
N HIS A 127 -0.57 -16.72 -0.19
CA HIS A 127 -0.03 -17.80 -1.01
C HIS A 127 -0.92 -19.05 -0.92
N ALA A 128 -1.29 -19.46 0.30
CA ALA A 128 -2.17 -20.60 0.53
C ALA A 128 -3.55 -20.42 -0.12
N GLU A 129 -4.14 -19.22 -0.02
CA GLU A 129 -5.41 -18.90 -0.68
C GLU A 129 -5.29 -19.01 -2.21
N LEU A 130 -4.23 -18.48 -2.80
CA LEU A 130 -3.98 -18.55 -4.23
C LEU A 130 -3.74 -19.99 -4.70
N GLU A 131 -2.96 -20.77 -3.95
CA GLU A 131 -2.73 -22.18 -4.25
C GLU A 131 -4.04 -22.98 -4.23
N GLU A 132 -4.91 -22.80 -3.23
CA GLU A 132 -6.20 -23.49 -3.15
C GLU A 132 -7.08 -23.21 -4.39
N HIS A 133 -7.07 -21.97 -4.89
CA HIS A 133 -7.80 -21.58 -6.09
C HIS A 133 -7.22 -22.20 -7.38
N VAL A 134 -5.90 -22.35 -7.45
CA VAL A 134 -5.18 -22.96 -8.59
C VAL A 134 -5.33 -24.49 -8.59
N GLU A 135 -5.24 -25.14 -7.42
CA GLU A 135 -5.38 -26.60 -7.28
C GLU A 135 -6.74 -27.11 -7.76
N LYS A 136 -7.80 -26.32 -7.57
CA LYS A 136 -9.15 -26.67 -8.06
C LYS A 136 -9.28 -26.67 -9.59
N ASN A 137 -8.34 -26.09 -10.34
CA ASN A 137 -8.52 -25.78 -11.76
C ASN A 137 -7.36 -26.16 -12.70
N VAL A 138 -6.19 -26.62 -12.22
CA VAL A 138 -4.97 -26.57 -13.06
C VAL A 138 -3.94 -27.71 -12.90
N LEU A 139 -3.23 -28.05 -13.99
CA LEU A 139 -2.09 -28.97 -14.06
C LEU A 139 -0.85 -28.47 -13.28
N GLN A 140 -0.10 -29.39 -12.67
CA GLN A 140 1.05 -29.14 -11.77
C GLN A 140 2.14 -28.19 -12.29
N ARG A 141 2.32 -28.05 -13.62
CA ARG A 141 3.29 -27.09 -14.20
C ARG A 141 2.89 -25.63 -14.04
N GLN A 142 1.59 -25.32 -13.99
CA GLN A 142 1.14 -23.93 -13.83
C GLN A 142 1.22 -23.50 -12.36
N ARG A 143 1.10 -24.43 -11.41
CA ARG A 143 1.35 -24.18 -9.97
C ARG A 143 2.76 -23.65 -9.74
N ALA A 144 3.77 -24.31 -10.29
CA ALA A 144 5.17 -23.88 -10.15
C ALA A 144 5.46 -22.50 -10.80
N VAL A 145 4.62 -22.06 -11.74
CA VAL A 145 4.73 -20.71 -12.33
C VAL A 145 4.14 -19.66 -11.39
N VAL A 146 3.01 -19.98 -10.75
CA VAL A 146 2.39 -19.10 -9.73
C VAL A 146 3.31 -18.95 -8.53
N GLU A 147 3.86 -20.05 -8.02
CA GLU A 147 4.80 -20.04 -6.89
C GLU A 147 6.01 -19.14 -7.16
N LYS A 148 6.71 -19.35 -8.29
CA LYS A 148 7.84 -18.50 -8.68
C LYS A 148 7.46 -17.04 -8.90
N GLY A 149 6.29 -16.79 -9.48
CA GLY A 149 5.79 -15.42 -9.66
C GLY A 149 5.49 -14.73 -8.33
N PHE A 150 4.98 -15.49 -7.35
CA PHE A 150 4.69 -15.00 -6.01
C PHE A 150 5.97 -14.65 -5.25
N ASP A 151 6.99 -15.51 -5.30
CA ASP A 151 8.30 -15.23 -4.70
C ASP A 151 8.92 -13.96 -5.29
N GLN A 152 8.86 -13.81 -6.62
CA GLN A 152 9.35 -12.60 -7.30
C GLN A 152 8.59 -11.35 -6.86
N ALA A 153 7.27 -11.43 -6.69
CA ALA A 153 6.47 -10.31 -6.21
C ALA A 153 6.87 -9.91 -4.79
N LYS A 154 7.08 -10.90 -3.90
CA LYS A 154 7.56 -10.67 -2.53
C LYS A 154 8.91 -9.98 -2.53
N GLU A 155 9.87 -10.47 -3.31
CA GLU A 155 11.22 -9.88 -3.44
C GLU A 155 11.17 -8.41 -3.91
N VAL A 156 10.28 -8.08 -4.85
CA VAL A 156 10.10 -6.70 -5.33
C VAL A 156 9.56 -5.80 -4.23
N VAL A 157 8.52 -6.23 -3.52
CA VAL A 157 7.93 -5.46 -2.41
C VAL A 157 8.94 -5.26 -1.29
N ASP A 158 9.70 -6.29 -0.92
CA ASP A 158 10.75 -6.22 0.11
C ASP A 158 11.86 -5.25 -0.30
N GLY A 159 12.31 -5.30 -1.56
CA GLY A 159 13.27 -4.36 -2.11
C GLY A 159 12.80 -2.91 -2.05
N LEU A 160 11.55 -2.65 -2.44
CA LEU A 160 10.93 -1.32 -2.38
C LEU A 160 10.75 -0.84 -0.94
N PHE A 161 10.34 -1.72 -0.02
CA PHE A 161 10.19 -1.41 1.40
C PHE A 161 11.51 -0.99 2.03
N ASN A 162 12.58 -1.74 1.77
CA ASN A 162 13.92 -1.41 2.25
C ASN A 162 14.39 -0.05 1.69
N ARG A 163 14.10 0.23 0.41
CA ARG A 163 14.37 1.53 -0.20
C ARG A 163 13.61 2.66 0.49
N ILE A 164 12.32 2.47 0.78
CA ILE A 164 11.51 3.47 1.51
C ILE A 164 12.11 3.74 2.89
N ARG A 165 12.42 2.70 3.67
CA ARG A 165 13.04 2.84 5.00
C ARG A 165 14.38 3.59 4.97
N SER A 166 15.15 3.46 3.89
CA SER A 166 16.42 4.19 3.74
C SER A 166 16.23 5.69 3.48
N ILE A 167 15.11 6.10 2.88
CA ILE A 167 14.81 7.49 2.51
C ILE A 167 14.00 8.18 3.60
N LEU A 168 13.10 7.45 4.23
CA LEU A 168 12.24 7.87 5.32
C LEU A 168 12.62 7.02 6.54
N PRO A 169 13.73 7.35 7.24
CA PRO A 169 14.04 6.70 8.50
C PRO A 169 12.86 6.93 9.44
N GLU A 170 12.48 5.88 10.19
CA GLU A 170 11.43 5.92 11.20
C GLU A 170 11.51 7.24 11.95
N GLY A 171 10.40 7.98 11.99
CA GLY A 171 10.30 9.22 12.74
C GLY A 171 10.87 8.98 14.13
N GLY A 172 12.02 9.60 14.41
CA GLY A 172 12.79 9.35 15.62
C GLY A 172 11.89 9.45 16.84
N ALA A 173 11.75 8.33 17.55
CA ALA A 173 11.24 8.34 18.90
C ALA A 173 12.09 9.31 19.73
N LYS A 174 11.38 10.10 20.54
CA LYS A 174 11.88 11.00 21.59
C LYS A 174 13.20 10.53 22.21
N GLY A 175 14.23 11.34 22.04
CA GLY A 175 15.37 11.43 22.95
C GLY A 175 15.23 12.72 23.75
N ASP A 176 14.42 12.66 24.80
CA ASP A 176 14.54 13.58 25.94
C ASP A 176 15.70 13.03 26.77
N GLU A 177 16.91 13.55 26.58
CA GLU A 177 18.06 13.26 27.45
C GLU A 177 18.94 14.52 27.59
N GLY A 178 18.93 15.11 28.79
CA GLY A 178 20.04 15.88 29.35
C GLY A 178 19.85 17.38 29.49
#